data_AF-A0A0C1FQQ6-F1
#
_entry.id   AF-A0A0C1FQQ6-F1
#
_cell.length_a   1.000
_cell.length_b   1.000
_cell.length_c   1.000
_cell.angle_alpha   90.00
_cell.angle_beta   90.00
_cell.angle_gamma   90.00
#
_symmetry.space_group_name_H-M   'P 1'
#
loop_
_entity.id
_entity.type
_entity.pdbx_description
1 polymer ?
#
loop_
_entity_poly.entity_id
_entity_poly.type
_entity_poly.pdbx_seq_one_letter_code
_entity_poly.pdbx_strand_id
1 'polypeptide(L)'
;MENSKFEIKNTFIKDWKVVRYPYSNATLTLLNNNEFKYQEAGHISKLYSEGIWSQKNDTITLNSLRPNKCLYIDDFSLNTKETFESMVTTITNCLPESSSITFTEFSNSQFIIKKDSLIYLNLNKDYKKKYGNYKIY
;
A
#
# COMPACT_ATOMS: atom_id res chain seq x y z
N MET A 1 37.49 5.46 -14.05
CA MET A 1 36.10 5.71 -14.49
C MET A 1 35.62 4.46 -15.18
N GLU A 2 34.48 3.85 -14.93
CA GLU A 2 33.41 4.02 -13.94
C GLU A 2 32.52 2.80 -14.25
N ASN A 3 32.27 1.92 -13.29
CA ASN A 3 31.24 0.88 -13.45
C ASN A 3 30.75 0.47 -12.06
N SER A 4 30.25 1.46 -11.30
CA SER A 4 29.40 1.21 -10.15
C SER A 4 27.99 0.78 -10.63
N LYS A 5 27.93 -0.34 -11.36
CA LYS A 5 26.72 -1.18 -11.46
C LYS A 5 26.70 -2.19 -10.29
N PHE A 6 27.17 -1.76 -9.13
CA PHE A 6 27.02 -2.50 -7.90
C PHE A 6 25.54 -2.45 -7.52
N GLU A 7 24.86 -3.54 -7.87
CA GLU A 7 23.67 -4.10 -7.23
C GLU A 7 23.01 -3.16 -6.20
N ILE A 8 21.89 -2.53 -6.56
CA ILE A 8 20.85 -2.20 -5.59
C ILE A 8 20.28 -3.55 -5.13
N LYS A 9 21.07 -4.30 -4.34
CA LYS A 9 20.68 -5.60 -3.81
C LYS A 9 19.80 -5.34 -2.60
N ASN A 10 18.49 -5.46 -2.81
CA ASN A 10 17.48 -5.61 -1.77
C ASN A 10 17.48 -4.58 -0.61
N THR A 11 18.12 -3.41 -0.76
CA THR A 11 18.15 -2.38 0.29
C THR A 11 16.76 -1.84 0.63
N PHE A 12 15.79 -2.09 -0.25
CA PHE A 12 14.39 -1.73 -0.06
C PHE A 12 13.57 -2.79 0.69
N ILE A 13 14.13 -3.97 0.95
CA ILE A 13 13.48 -5.04 1.69
C ILE A 13 13.68 -4.78 3.18
N LYS A 14 12.70 -4.07 3.76
CA LYS A 14 12.66 -3.61 5.15
C LYS A 14 11.24 -3.16 5.49
N ASP A 15 11.09 -2.66 6.70
CA ASP A 15 9.91 -1.93 7.14
C ASP A 15 9.98 -0.47 6.67
N TRP A 16 8.90 -0.02 6.05
CA TRP A 16 8.69 1.36 5.60
C TRP A 16 7.58 1.99 6.43
N LYS A 17 7.87 3.11 7.08
CA LYS A 17 6.89 3.96 7.75
C LYS A 17 6.02 4.64 6.71
N VAL A 18 4.72 4.40 6.80
CA VAL A 18 3.71 5.03 5.96
C VAL A 18 3.07 6.18 6.74
N VAL A 19 2.89 7.32 6.08
CA VAL A 19 2.28 8.52 6.67
C VAL A 19 1.10 8.92 5.78
N ARG A 20 -0.06 8.25 6.00
CA ARG A 20 -1.31 8.50 5.24
C ARG A 20 -2.30 9.33 6.05
N TYR A 21 -2.55 8.96 7.30
CA TYR A 21 -3.51 9.64 8.16
C TYR A 21 -2.85 10.30 9.38
N PRO A 22 -3.35 11.47 9.83
CA PRO A 22 -2.95 12.04 11.10
C PRO A 22 -3.28 11.05 12.23
N TYR A 23 -2.33 10.83 13.14
CA TYR A 23 -2.51 9.99 14.34
C TYR A 23 -2.67 8.48 14.09
N SER A 24 -2.36 7.99 12.89
CA SER A 24 -2.18 6.56 12.64
C SER A 24 -0.71 6.17 12.66
N ASN A 25 -0.44 4.93 13.07
CA ASN A 25 0.87 4.31 12.89
C ASN A 25 0.74 3.25 11.81
N ALA A 26 1.40 3.47 10.67
CA ALA A 26 1.33 2.59 9.51
C ALA A 26 2.72 2.11 9.08
N THR A 27 2.81 0.82 8.74
CA THR A 27 4.04 0.16 8.27
C THR A 27 3.73 -0.69 7.04
N LEU A 28 4.57 -0.56 6.02
CA LEU A 28 4.65 -1.46 4.88
C LEU A 28 5.97 -2.25 4.98
N THR A 29 5.87 -3.56 5.24
CA THR A 29 7.01 -4.47 5.28
C THR A 29 7.15 -5.16 3.93
N LEU A 30 8.33 -5.07 3.32
CA LEU A 30 8.70 -5.86 2.14
C LEU A 30 9.62 -7.00 2.58
N LEU A 31 9.29 -8.23 2.19
CA LEU A 31 10.00 -9.44 2.59
C LEU A 31 10.83 -10.03 1.44
N ASN A 32 11.92 -10.73 1.76
CA ASN A 32 12.83 -11.34 0.77
C ASN A 32 12.18 -12.42 -0.12
N ASN A 33 11.05 -12.98 0.30
CA ASN A 33 10.29 -14.01 -0.43
C ASN A 33 9.23 -13.41 -1.38
N ASN A 34 9.39 -12.16 -1.82
CA ASN A 34 8.45 -11.48 -2.70
C ASN A 34 7.05 -11.23 -2.10
N GLU A 35 6.92 -11.31 -0.78
CA GLU A 35 5.69 -10.97 -0.06
C GLU A 35 5.78 -9.60 0.60
N PHE A 36 4.64 -8.95 0.78
CA PHE A 36 4.53 -7.75 1.59
C PHE A 36 3.44 -7.88 2.66
N LYS A 37 3.60 -7.10 3.71
CA LYS A 37 2.58 -6.89 4.74
C LYS A 37 2.38 -5.40 4.94
N TYR A 38 1.13 -4.97 5.00
CA TYR A 38 0.74 -3.63 5.40
C TYR A 38 -0.07 -3.72 6.68
N GLN A 39 0.24 -2.84 7.63
CA GLN A 39 -0.53 -2.71 8.86
C GLN A 39 -0.63 -1.23 9.21
N GLU A 40 -1.82 -0.81 9.61
CA GLU A 40 -2.05 0.53 10.12
C GLU A 40 -3.02 0.48 11.30
N ALA A 41 -2.67 1.15 12.39
CA ALA A 41 -3.48 1.23 13.59
C ALA A 41 -3.82 2.68 13.90
N GLY A 42 -5.12 2.96 13.97
CA GLY A 42 -5.68 4.16 14.58
C GLY A 42 -6.22 3.88 15.98
N HIS A 43 -6.89 4.88 16.58
CA HIS A 43 -7.48 4.75 17.92
C HIS A 43 -8.57 3.67 18.01
N ILE A 44 -9.39 3.53 16.96
CA ILE A 44 -10.56 2.62 16.95
C ILE A 44 -10.58 1.67 15.75
N SER A 45 -9.61 1.79 14.85
CA SER A 45 -9.57 1.05 13.58
C SER A 45 -8.20 0.41 13.36
N LYS A 46 -8.22 -0.73 12.69
CA LYS A 46 -7.05 -1.44 12.20
C LYS A 46 -7.24 -1.70 10.71
N LEU A 47 -6.22 -1.39 9.94
CA LEU A 47 -6.15 -1.69 8.53
C LEU A 47 -5.01 -2.69 8.31
N TYR A 48 -5.21 -3.61 7.38
CA TYR A 48 -4.15 -4.55 7.01
C TYR A 48 -4.21 -4.94 5.54
N SER A 49 -3.09 -5.39 5.02
CA SER A 49 -2.99 -6.10 3.75
C SER A 49 -1.85 -7.09 3.79
N GLU A 50 -1.95 -8.11 2.96
CA GLU A 50 -0.84 -8.97 2.59
C GLU A 50 -0.91 -9.25 1.10
N GLY A 51 0.22 -9.60 0.50
CA GLY A 51 0.24 -9.95 -0.90
C GLY A 51 1.64 -10.09 -1.45
N ILE A 52 1.76 -9.96 -2.76
CA ILE A 52 3.03 -10.17 -3.47
C ILE A 52 3.55 -8.87 -4.06
N TRP A 53 4.88 -8.78 -4.16
CA TRP A 53 5.56 -7.70 -4.84
C TRP A 53 6.48 -8.23 -5.94
N SER A 54 6.57 -7.43 -7.00
CA SER A 54 7.52 -7.64 -8.10
C SER A 54 8.30 -6.36 -8.35
N GLN A 55 9.53 -6.48 -8.84
CA GLN A 55 10.39 -5.35 -9.15
C GLN A 55 10.72 -5.32 -10.64
N LYS A 56 10.65 -4.13 -11.23
CA LYS A 56 11.19 -3.82 -12.55
C LYS A 56 11.99 -2.53 -12.45
N ASN A 57 13.31 -2.62 -12.65
CA ASN A 57 14.25 -1.51 -12.48
C ASN A 57 14.15 -0.91 -11.06
N ASP A 58 13.86 0.39 -10.97
CA ASP A 58 13.69 1.14 -9.72
C ASP A 58 12.25 1.17 -9.24
N THR A 59 11.35 0.39 -9.84
CA THR A 59 9.93 0.37 -9.49
C THR A 59 9.51 -0.98 -8.92
N ILE A 60 8.86 -0.97 -7.76
CA ILE A 60 8.15 -2.13 -7.22
C ILE A 60 6.65 -2.00 -7.48
N THR A 61 6.00 -3.12 -7.71
CA THR A 61 4.54 -3.21 -7.87
C THR A 61 3.98 -4.17 -6.83
N LEU A 62 3.04 -3.68 -6.01
CA LEU A 62 2.34 -4.46 -5.00
C LEU A 62 0.96 -4.89 -5.51
N ASN A 63 0.60 -6.15 -5.25
CA ASN A 63 -0.74 -6.69 -5.47
C ASN A 63 -1.20 -7.45 -4.23
N SER A 64 -2.26 -6.96 -3.61
CA SER A 64 -2.86 -7.58 -2.44
C SER A 64 -3.50 -8.92 -2.77
N LEU A 65 -3.37 -9.88 -1.85
CA LEU A 65 -4.13 -11.12 -1.84
C LEU A 65 -5.36 -10.88 -0.97
N ARG A 66 -6.54 -10.82 -1.60
CA ARG A 66 -7.79 -10.59 -0.85
C ARG A 66 -8.05 -11.75 0.11
N PRO A 67 -8.42 -11.49 1.37
CA PRO A 67 -8.72 -12.53 2.34
C PRO A 67 -10.07 -13.18 2.04
N ASN A 68 -10.22 -14.44 2.42
CA ASN A 68 -11.51 -15.14 2.45
C ASN A 68 -12.36 -14.72 3.68
N LYS A 69 -12.43 -13.42 3.96
CA LYS A 69 -13.22 -12.83 5.05
C LYS A 69 -13.92 -11.59 4.52
N CYS A 70 -15.17 -11.38 4.94
CA CYS A 70 -15.92 -10.17 4.62
C CYS A 70 -15.40 -8.96 5.41
N LEU A 71 -14.77 -8.02 4.72
CA LEU A 71 -14.24 -6.77 5.28
C LEU A 71 -14.52 -5.62 4.32
N TYR A 72 -14.61 -4.40 4.86
CA TYR A 72 -14.53 -3.20 4.03
C TYR A 72 -13.15 -3.07 3.39
N ILE A 73 -13.09 -2.47 2.21
CA ILE A 73 -11.85 -2.16 1.50
C ILE A 73 -11.54 -0.66 1.65
N ASP A 74 -10.31 -0.35 2.09
CA ASP A 74 -9.68 0.98 2.03
C ASP A 74 -8.77 1.04 0.79
N ASP A 75 -8.86 2.12 0.02
CA ASP A 75 -7.98 2.34 -1.12
C ASP A 75 -6.69 3.03 -0.66
N PHE A 76 -5.55 2.32 -0.77
CA PHE A 76 -4.23 2.85 -0.39
C PHE A 76 -3.91 4.17 -1.10
N SER A 77 -4.42 4.35 -2.31
CA SER A 77 -4.09 5.49 -3.15
C SER A 77 -4.66 6.82 -2.65
N LEU A 78 -5.60 6.79 -1.69
CA LEU A 78 -6.29 7.96 -1.13
C LEU A 78 -7.03 8.80 -2.17
N ASN A 79 -7.38 8.16 -3.28
CA ASN A 79 -7.83 8.84 -4.48
C ASN A 79 -9.35 9.05 -4.48
N THR A 80 -10.08 8.04 -4.03
CA THR A 80 -11.53 8.11 -3.87
C THR A 80 -11.89 8.81 -2.57
N LYS A 81 -12.85 9.75 -2.63
CA LYS A 81 -13.54 10.17 -1.41
C LYS A 81 -14.38 8.97 -0.96
N GLU A 82 -13.99 8.35 0.14
CA GLU A 82 -14.75 7.25 0.72
C GLU A 82 -16.05 7.81 1.32
N THR A 83 -17.18 7.47 0.71
CA THR A 83 -18.51 7.62 1.29
C THR A 83 -19.04 6.25 1.69
N PHE A 84 -20.05 6.20 2.56
CA PHE A 84 -20.67 4.92 2.91
C PHE A 84 -21.22 4.18 1.67
N GLU A 85 -21.75 4.92 0.70
CA GLU A 85 -22.26 4.37 -0.57
C GLU A 85 -21.15 3.85 -1.49
N SER A 86 -19.91 4.33 -1.34
CA SER A 86 -18.77 3.86 -2.14
C SER A 86 -18.00 2.73 -1.47
N MET A 87 -18.39 2.30 -0.26
CA MET A 87 -17.73 1.21 0.45
C MET A 87 -17.94 -0.09 -0.30
N VAL A 88 -16.83 -0.71 -0.70
CA VAL A 88 -16.81 -2.03 -1.29
C VAL A 88 -16.26 -3.04 -0.30
N THR A 89 -16.65 -4.29 -0.46
CA THR A 89 -16.23 -5.39 0.41
C THR A 89 -15.34 -6.38 -0.33
N THR A 90 -14.46 -7.04 0.42
CA THR A 90 -13.57 -8.11 -0.08
C THR A 90 -14.32 -9.27 -0.72
N ILE A 91 -15.55 -9.55 -0.25
CA ILE A 91 -16.49 -10.52 -0.82
C ILE A 91 -17.73 -9.75 -1.28
N THR A 92 -18.12 -9.90 -2.55
CA THR A 92 -19.26 -9.18 -3.13
C THR A 92 -20.54 -9.40 -2.32
N ASN A 93 -21.24 -8.31 -1.98
CA ASN A 93 -22.52 -8.29 -1.27
C ASN A 93 -22.51 -8.96 0.13
N CYS A 94 -21.36 -9.01 0.79
CA CYS A 94 -21.27 -9.46 2.17
C CYS A 94 -21.42 -8.29 3.16
N LEU A 95 -21.83 -8.58 4.41
CA LEU A 95 -21.89 -7.59 5.48
C LEU A 95 -20.76 -7.86 6.50
N PRO A 96 -19.79 -6.95 6.69
CA PRO A 96 -18.71 -7.16 7.66
C PRO A 96 -19.23 -7.21 9.09
N GLU A 97 -18.77 -8.18 9.88
CA GLU A 97 -19.15 -8.33 11.30
C GLU A 97 -18.61 -7.19 12.18
N SER A 98 -17.49 -6.59 11.76
CA SER A 98 -16.87 -5.47 12.46
C SER A 98 -16.40 -4.43 11.48
N SER A 99 -16.71 -3.17 11.77
CA SER A 99 -16.16 -2.00 11.07
C SER A 99 -14.78 -1.56 11.60
N SER A 100 -14.28 -2.18 12.67
CA SER A 100 -12.97 -1.84 13.25
C SER A 100 -11.79 -2.47 12.52
N ILE A 101 -12.04 -3.39 11.58
CA ILE A 101 -11.00 -4.02 10.75
C ILE A 101 -11.35 -3.82 9.28
N THR A 102 -10.43 -3.19 8.56
CA THR A 102 -10.54 -2.90 7.12
C THR A 102 -9.36 -3.52 6.39
N PHE A 103 -9.59 -3.96 5.15
CA PHE A 103 -8.55 -4.44 4.27
C PHE A 103 -8.08 -3.31 3.35
N THR A 104 -6.80 -2.96 3.39
CA THR A 104 -6.26 -1.95 2.45
C THR A 104 -5.86 -2.64 1.14
N GLU A 105 -6.47 -2.26 0.03
CA GLU A 105 -6.18 -2.86 -1.26
C GLU A 105 -5.03 -2.14 -1.98
N PHE A 106 -4.03 -2.93 -2.36
CA PHE A 106 -3.00 -2.58 -3.33
C PHE A 106 -3.32 -3.34 -4.63
N SER A 107 -3.69 -2.61 -5.69
CA SER A 107 -3.99 -3.20 -6.99
C SER A 107 -3.14 -2.52 -8.05
N ASN A 108 -2.12 -3.24 -8.54
CA ASN A 108 -1.07 -2.68 -9.41
C ASN A 108 -0.47 -1.37 -8.83
N SER A 109 -0.26 -1.35 -7.51
CA SER A 109 0.24 -0.18 -6.79
C SER A 109 1.74 -0.05 -6.98
N GLN A 110 2.17 1.00 -7.68
CA GLN A 110 3.57 1.16 -8.06
C GLN A 110 4.30 2.14 -7.16
N PHE A 111 5.54 1.81 -6.80
CA PHE A 111 6.41 2.66 -6.00
C PHE A 111 7.79 2.77 -6.63
N ILE A 112 8.31 4.00 -6.76
CA ILE A 112 9.71 4.22 -7.12
C ILE A 112 10.56 4.07 -5.85
N ILE A 113 11.54 3.17 -5.92
CA ILE A 113 12.57 2.97 -4.90
C ILE A 113 13.55 4.15 -4.92
N LYS A 114 13.71 4.80 -3.78
CA LYS A 114 14.84 5.68 -3.46
C LYS A 114 15.54 5.16 -2.22
N LYS A 115 16.75 5.67 -1.97
CA LYS A 115 17.62 5.22 -0.87
C LYS A 115 16.88 5.19 0.49
N ASP A 116 16.19 6.27 0.81
CA ASP A 116 15.56 6.48 2.12
C ASP A 116 14.04 6.69 2.00
N SER A 117 13.44 6.24 0.88
CA SER A 117 11.98 6.32 0.71
C SER A 117 11.46 5.48 -0.45
N LEU A 118 10.17 5.14 -0.39
CA LEU A 118 9.39 4.74 -1.56
C LEU A 118 8.45 5.87 -1.97
N ILE A 119 8.32 6.11 -3.27
CA ILE A 119 7.42 7.12 -3.82
C ILE A 119 6.25 6.41 -4.48
N TYR A 120 5.07 6.45 -3.86
CA TYR A 120 3.84 5.93 -4.45
C TYR A 120 3.48 6.70 -5.72
N LEU A 121 3.20 5.97 -6.80
CA LEU A 121 2.83 6.53 -8.09
C LEU A 121 1.31 6.55 -8.25
N ASN A 122 0.75 7.76 -8.31
CA ASN A 122 -0.63 7.93 -8.71
C ASN A 122 -0.78 7.73 -10.23
N LEU A 123 -1.28 6.55 -10.62
CA LEU A 123 -1.43 6.16 -12.03
C LEU A 123 -2.65 6.80 -12.71
N ASN A 124 -3.65 7.20 -11.92
CA ASN A 124 -4.78 7.99 -12.41
C ASN A 124 -4.37 9.46 -12.58
N LYS A 125 -4.63 10.04 -13.77
CA LYS A 125 -4.18 11.40 -14.13
C LYS A 125 -4.85 12.49 -13.27
N ASP A 126 -6.14 12.37 -13.00
CA ASP A 126 -6.89 13.37 -12.25
C ASP A 126 -6.43 13.40 -10.79
N TYR A 127 -6.20 12.21 -10.22
CA TYR A 127 -5.69 12.08 -8.86
C TYR A 127 -4.23 12.50 -8.74
N LYS A 128 -3.38 12.16 -9.73
CA LYS A 128 -2.02 12.67 -9.78
C LYS A 128 -1.98 14.20 -9.83
N LYS A 129 -2.91 14.85 -10.55
CA LYS A 129 -3.02 16.31 -10.59
C LYS A 129 -3.45 16.90 -9.24
N LYS A 130 -4.36 16.22 -8.53
CA LYS A 130 -4.94 16.72 -7.28
C LYS A 130 -4.07 16.44 -6.04
N TYR A 131 -3.53 15.23 -5.93
CA TYR A 131 -2.84 14.73 -4.74
C TYR A 131 -1.34 14.50 -4.96
N GLY A 132 -0.87 14.54 -6.21
CA GLY A 132 0.53 14.27 -6.53
C GLY A 132 0.92 12.80 -6.32
N ASN A 133 2.22 12.52 -6.32
CA ASN A 133 2.77 11.28 -5.79
C ASN A 133 3.14 11.52 -4.33
N TYR A 134 3.07 10.52 -3.46
CA TYR A 134 3.41 10.68 -2.05
C TYR A 134 4.52 9.73 -1.59
N LYS A 135 5.23 10.15 -0.56
CA LYS A 135 6.47 9.54 -0.08
C LYS A 135 6.23 8.77 1.22
N ILE A 136 6.78 7.56 1.32
CA ILE A 136 6.85 6.73 2.55
C ILE A 136 8.33 6.42 2.88
N TYR A 137 8.67 6.18 4.14
CA TYR A 137 10.05 6.33 4.69
C TYR A 137 10.67 5.08 5.27
#